data_AF-A0A937H402-F1
#
_entry.id   AF-A0A937H402-F1
#
_cell.length_a   1.000
_cell.length_b   1.000
_cell.length_c   1.000
_cell.angle_alpha   90.00
_cell.angle_beta   90.00
_cell.angle_gamma   90.00
#
_symmetry.space_group_name_H-M   'P 1'
#
loop_
_entity.id
_entity.type
_entity.pdbx_description
1 polymer ?
#
loop_
_entity_poly.entity_id
_entity_poly.type
_entity_poly.pdbx_seq_one_letter_code
_entity_poly.pdbx_strand_id
1 'polypeptide(L)'
;MKEFSSNGSSSNGKCPFMHGASTVPEKSPLKWWPKMLNLDILHQHDNKSNPYSEDFDYRKEVLELDYESLEKDMHDLMTTPQEWWPADWGHYGGLMIRMAWHAAGTYRVADGRGGAGTGNLRFAPLNSWPDNGNLDKARRLLWPIKKKYGNKISWADLFILAGNIAYESMGLKTFGFSYGRPDVWHPEIDIYWGPETEIMAPSENRYADLEDASTLEKPLGATHMGLIYVNPEGVNGKPDPARTAHHVRETFKRMAMNDEETAALTCGGHTVGKAHGNGDASNLGPEPEGATIENQGFGWINPTLEEKGPVTSGLEGAWTTNPTKWDNGYFEMLFNHEWELKKSPAGAWQWEPINIKEEDKPIDAADPSKRNNPIMTDADMAMKVDPIYREICLKFKDDQEYFSDTFARAWFKLTHRDMGPKTRYIGPGIPSEDLIWQDPVSPGNKSYDESALKSKISQSGLSISDRITVAWDSAKSFRGSDLRG
;
A
#
# COMPACT_ATOMS: atom_id res chain seq x y z
N MET A 1 1.78 -4.13 52.85
CA MET A 1 2.51 -3.17 51.99
C MET A 1 3.99 -3.36 52.27
N LYS A 2 4.76 -3.80 51.28
CA LYS A 2 6.24 -3.83 51.31
C LYS A 2 6.74 -3.01 50.13
N GLU A 3 7.90 -2.41 50.29
CA GLU A 3 8.43 -1.37 49.42
C GLU A 3 8.72 -1.90 48.01
N PHE A 4 8.24 -1.18 46.99
CA PHE A 4 8.82 -1.23 45.66
C PHE A 4 9.82 -0.10 45.52
N SER A 5 11.08 -0.38 45.86
CA SER A 5 12.19 0.41 45.33
C SER A 5 12.34 0.08 43.85
N SER A 6 12.33 1.10 43.00
CA SER A 6 12.74 0.97 41.60
C SER A 6 13.75 2.06 41.27
N ASN A 7 14.99 1.64 41.03
CA ASN A 7 15.99 2.49 40.40
C ASN A 7 15.61 2.64 38.92
N GLY A 8 15.04 3.79 38.57
CA GLY A 8 14.88 4.22 37.18
C GLY A 8 15.88 5.33 36.87
N SER A 9 16.87 5.06 36.03
CA SER A 9 17.80 6.08 35.53
C SER A 9 17.06 7.14 34.71
N SER A 10 17.51 8.38 34.83
CA SER A 10 16.95 9.53 34.13
C SER A 10 17.26 9.53 32.63
N SER A 11 16.22 9.62 31.80
CA SER A 11 16.28 10.21 30.46
C SER A 11 15.48 11.51 30.43
N ASN A 12 15.96 12.51 29.68
CA ASN A 12 15.42 13.87 29.69
C ASN A 12 14.29 14.03 28.66
N GLY A 13 13.07 14.28 29.13
CA GLY A 13 11.90 14.50 28.29
C GLY A 13 10.62 14.86 29.06
N LYS A 14 10.75 15.44 30.26
CA LYS A 14 9.58 15.79 31.08
C LYS A 14 8.96 17.09 30.58
N CYS A 15 7.81 17.00 29.90
CA CYS A 15 6.95 18.15 29.67
C CYS A 15 6.72 18.90 30.99
N PRO A 16 7.01 20.21 31.09
CA PRO A 16 6.91 20.96 32.34
C PRO A 16 5.46 21.22 32.79
N PHE A 17 4.47 20.89 31.96
CA PHE A 17 3.05 21.03 32.27
C PHE A 17 2.51 19.75 32.95
N MET A 18 1.99 19.91 34.17
CA MET A 18 1.43 18.83 34.97
C MET A 18 0.04 18.40 34.44
N HIS A 19 0.02 17.54 33.42
CA HIS A 19 -1.22 17.03 32.83
C HIS A 19 -1.90 15.96 33.72
N GLY A 20 -2.91 16.37 34.48
CA GLY A 20 -3.80 15.48 35.25
C GLY A 20 -4.78 14.65 34.40
N ALA A 21 -4.89 14.93 33.09
CA ALA A 21 -5.67 14.14 32.15
C ALA A 21 -4.81 13.02 31.51
N SER A 22 -5.43 11.87 31.23
CA SER A 22 -4.80 10.73 30.55
C SER A 22 -4.90 10.88 29.03
N THR A 23 -4.19 11.87 28.47
CA THR A 23 -4.22 12.23 27.04
C THR A 23 -3.17 11.53 26.18
N VAL A 24 -2.47 10.52 26.70
CA VAL A 24 -1.44 9.75 25.95
C VAL A 24 -1.55 8.24 26.24
N PRO A 25 -1.27 7.36 25.27
CA PRO A 25 -1.39 5.90 25.44
C PRO A 25 -0.57 5.34 26.61
N GLU A 26 0.62 5.88 26.85
CA GLU A 26 1.52 5.48 27.95
C GLU A 26 0.91 5.66 29.35
N LYS A 27 -0.13 6.49 29.50
CA LYS A 27 -0.87 6.66 30.76
C LYS A 27 -2.03 5.66 30.94
N SER A 28 -2.33 4.84 29.93
CA SER A 28 -3.40 3.83 29.99
C SER A 28 -3.25 2.89 31.20
N PRO A 29 -4.33 2.61 31.96
CA PRO A 29 -4.32 1.60 33.02
C PRO A 29 -3.95 0.19 32.53
N LEU A 30 -4.14 -0.10 31.24
CA LEU A 30 -3.86 -1.43 30.65
C LEU A 30 -2.38 -1.83 30.76
N LYS A 31 -1.45 -0.86 30.94
CA LYS A 31 -0.02 -1.16 31.13
C LYS A 31 0.30 -2.00 32.37
N TRP A 32 -0.61 -2.05 33.36
CA TRP A 32 -0.47 -2.92 34.52
C TRP A 32 -0.86 -4.37 34.23
N TRP A 33 -1.67 -4.60 33.19
CA TRP A 33 -2.16 -5.92 32.78
C TRP A 33 -2.06 -6.12 31.26
N PRO A 34 -0.83 -6.10 30.68
CA PRO A 34 -0.63 -6.17 29.22
C PRO A 34 -1.04 -7.51 28.58
N LYS A 35 -1.51 -8.48 29.36
CA LYS A 35 -2.07 -9.77 28.91
C LYS A 35 -3.60 -9.84 29.05
N MET A 36 -4.26 -8.72 29.35
CA MET A 36 -5.72 -8.64 29.39
C MET A 36 -6.29 -8.76 27.97
N LEU A 37 -7.47 -9.40 27.84
CA LEU A 37 -8.17 -9.48 26.56
C LEU A 37 -8.53 -8.07 26.09
N ASN A 38 -8.06 -7.69 24.89
CA ASN A 38 -8.40 -6.42 24.27
C ASN A 38 -9.83 -6.48 23.69
N LEU A 39 -10.74 -5.68 24.23
CA LEU A 39 -12.12 -5.53 23.75
C LEU A 39 -12.33 -4.24 22.94
N ASP A 40 -11.34 -3.34 22.86
CA ASP A 40 -11.48 -2.06 22.15
C ASP A 40 -11.64 -2.26 20.64
N ILE A 41 -11.13 -3.38 20.10
CA ILE A 41 -11.34 -3.84 18.72
C ILE A 41 -12.83 -4.09 18.37
N LEU A 42 -13.71 -4.19 19.37
CA LEU A 42 -15.16 -4.34 19.19
C LEU A 42 -15.91 -3.00 19.24
N HIS A 43 -15.21 -1.92 19.58
CA HIS A 43 -15.76 -0.56 19.72
C HIS A 43 -15.18 0.44 18.71
N GLN A 44 -14.18 0.04 17.91
CA GLN A 44 -13.65 0.84 16.80
C GLN A 44 -14.72 1.13 15.74
N HIS A 45 -14.59 2.31 15.12
CA HIS A 45 -15.41 2.80 14.02
C HIS A 45 -16.90 2.90 14.37
N ASP A 46 -17.19 3.20 15.64
CA ASP A 46 -18.54 3.50 16.12
C ASP A 46 -19.10 4.81 15.56
N ASN A 47 -20.40 5.03 15.78
CA ASN A 47 -21.10 6.23 15.33
C ASN A 47 -20.66 7.52 16.07
N LYS A 48 -19.94 7.44 17.19
CA LYS A 48 -19.46 8.64 17.93
C LYS A 48 -18.18 9.20 17.32
N SER A 49 -17.38 8.33 16.71
CA SER A 49 -16.16 8.72 15.97
C SER A 49 -16.43 9.24 14.56
N ASN A 50 -17.58 8.89 13.98
CA ASN A 50 -17.99 9.28 12.63
C ASN A 50 -18.54 10.72 12.61
N PRO A 51 -17.99 11.64 11.80
CA PRO A 51 -18.46 13.03 11.71
C PRO A 51 -19.71 13.21 10.84
N TYR A 52 -20.20 12.16 10.17
CA TYR A 52 -21.41 12.21 9.35
C TYR A 52 -22.68 12.01 10.19
N SER A 53 -23.81 12.45 9.63
CA SER A 53 -25.13 12.19 10.20
C SER A 53 -25.52 10.72 10.09
N GLU A 54 -26.43 10.25 10.94
CA GLU A 54 -26.84 8.82 11.00
C GLU A 54 -27.52 8.30 9.73
N ASP A 55 -28.01 9.21 8.88
CA ASP A 55 -28.65 8.92 7.59
C ASP A 55 -27.68 8.93 6.39
N PHE A 56 -26.41 9.30 6.60
CA PHE A 56 -25.40 9.35 5.55
C PHE A 56 -25.03 7.95 5.03
N ASP A 57 -25.07 7.78 3.71
CA ASP A 57 -24.67 6.54 3.03
C ASP A 57 -23.74 6.85 1.86
N TYR A 58 -22.44 6.63 2.07
CA TYR A 58 -21.41 6.89 1.05
C TYR A 58 -21.72 6.20 -0.29
N ARG A 59 -22.34 5.01 -0.25
CA ARG A 59 -22.64 4.23 -1.47
C ARG A 59 -23.80 4.83 -2.28
N LYS A 60 -24.62 5.70 -1.68
CA LYS A 60 -25.59 6.54 -2.40
C LYS A 60 -24.92 7.82 -2.91
N GLU A 61 -24.16 8.51 -2.06
CA GLU A 61 -23.49 9.77 -2.41
C GLU A 61 -22.55 9.63 -3.61
N VAL A 62 -21.79 8.54 -3.68
CA VAL A 62 -20.86 8.29 -4.80
C VAL A 62 -21.56 7.92 -6.11
N LEU A 63 -22.86 7.54 -6.09
CA LEU A 63 -23.66 7.36 -7.32
C LEU A 63 -24.07 8.71 -7.94
N GLU A 64 -24.06 9.79 -7.15
CA GLU A 64 -24.34 11.15 -7.61
C GLU A 64 -23.07 11.97 -7.89
N LEU A 65 -21.92 11.30 -7.99
CA LEU A 65 -20.63 11.90 -8.30
C LEU A 65 -20.55 12.20 -9.81
N ASP A 66 -20.10 13.41 -10.16
CA ASP A 66 -19.70 13.73 -11.52
C ASP A 66 -18.34 13.07 -11.80
N TYR A 67 -18.39 11.83 -12.29
CA TYR A 67 -17.21 11.02 -12.59
C TYR A 67 -16.33 11.66 -13.66
N GLU A 68 -16.93 12.18 -14.74
CA GLU A 68 -16.20 12.78 -15.87
C GLU A 68 -15.42 14.04 -15.44
N SER A 69 -16.06 14.93 -14.66
CA SER A 69 -15.36 16.10 -14.10
C SER A 69 -14.26 15.71 -13.10
N LEU A 70 -14.47 14.67 -12.29
CA LEU A 70 -13.44 14.19 -11.36
C LEU A 70 -12.25 13.58 -12.12
N GLU A 71 -12.50 12.75 -13.12
CA GLU A 71 -11.48 12.14 -13.97
C GLU A 71 -10.62 13.21 -14.66
N LYS A 72 -11.27 14.23 -15.25
CA LYS A 72 -10.59 15.37 -15.86
C LYS A 72 -9.75 16.17 -14.87
N ASP A 73 -10.29 16.49 -13.69
CA ASP A 73 -9.56 17.17 -12.62
C ASP A 73 -8.32 16.36 -12.15
N MET A 74 -8.44 15.04 -12.10
CA MET A 74 -7.35 14.15 -11.72
C MET A 74 -6.27 14.09 -12.81
N HIS A 75 -6.63 14.11 -14.09
CA HIS A 75 -5.67 14.28 -15.19
C HIS A 75 -4.96 15.64 -15.12
N ASP A 76 -5.70 16.74 -14.93
CA ASP A 76 -5.11 18.08 -14.79
C ASP A 76 -4.11 18.13 -13.60
N LEU A 77 -4.46 17.48 -12.48
CA LEU A 77 -3.60 17.39 -11.29
C LEU A 77 -2.26 16.71 -11.58
N MET A 78 -2.23 15.67 -12.43
CA MET A 78 -0.98 14.93 -12.72
C MET A 78 0.14 15.83 -13.25
N THR A 79 -0.21 16.86 -14.02
CA THR A 79 0.75 17.77 -14.67
C THR A 79 0.66 19.23 -14.19
N THR A 80 0.02 19.48 -13.04
CA THR A 80 -0.08 20.83 -12.44
C THR A 80 0.86 20.93 -11.22
N PRO A 81 2.14 21.30 -11.42
CA PRO A 81 3.13 21.30 -10.35
C PRO A 81 2.79 22.30 -9.25
N GLN A 82 3.21 21.97 -8.03
CA GLN A 82 3.08 22.79 -6.84
C GLN A 82 4.47 23.21 -6.35
N GLU A 83 4.69 24.50 -6.08
CA GLU A 83 5.96 25.02 -5.57
C GLU A 83 6.38 24.38 -4.24
N TRP A 84 5.41 23.97 -3.41
CA TRP A 84 5.67 23.35 -2.11
C TRP A 84 6.02 21.86 -2.18
N TRP A 85 5.86 21.22 -3.34
CA TRP A 85 6.31 19.85 -3.61
C TRP A 85 6.42 19.65 -5.13
N PRO A 86 7.53 20.06 -5.78
CA PRO A 86 7.67 19.99 -7.23
C PRO A 86 7.45 18.57 -7.78
N ALA A 87 6.93 18.48 -9.01
CA ALA A 87 6.72 17.20 -9.68
C ALA A 87 8.00 16.78 -10.43
N ASP A 88 8.50 15.57 -10.20
CA ASP A 88 9.58 15.00 -11.01
C ASP A 88 9.19 15.01 -12.50
N TRP A 89 10.05 15.59 -13.36
CA TRP A 89 9.77 15.81 -14.80
C TRP A 89 8.44 16.52 -15.11
N GLY A 90 7.88 17.27 -14.15
CA GLY A 90 6.58 17.94 -14.29
C GLY A 90 5.36 17.02 -14.18
N HIS A 91 5.51 15.76 -13.73
CA HIS A 91 4.41 14.80 -13.66
C HIS A 91 4.39 14.01 -12.33
N TYR A 92 3.30 14.10 -11.55
CA TYR A 92 3.15 13.37 -10.28
C TYR A 92 2.86 11.86 -10.42
N GLY A 93 3.09 11.28 -11.60
CA GLY A 93 2.56 9.96 -11.97
C GLY A 93 3.09 8.85 -11.06
N GLY A 94 4.42 8.69 -11.00
CA GLY A 94 5.06 7.72 -10.12
C GLY A 94 4.74 7.91 -8.63
N LEU A 95 4.56 9.16 -8.17
CA LEU A 95 4.20 9.44 -6.77
C LEU A 95 2.77 8.97 -6.44
N MET A 96 1.82 9.20 -7.34
CA MET A 96 0.42 8.77 -7.16
C MET A 96 0.25 7.26 -7.30
N ILE A 97 0.98 6.64 -8.23
CA ILE A 97 1.10 5.18 -8.36
C ILE A 97 1.65 4.57 -7.07
N ARG A 98 2.78 5.09 -6.55
CA ARG A 98 3.34 4.62 -5.28
C ARG A 98 2.34 4.79 -4.14
N MET A 99 1.65 5.91 -4.05
CA MET A 99 0.63 6.11 -3.00
C MET A 99 -0.50 5.07 -3.08
N ALA A 100 -1.02 4.78 -4.28
CA ALA A 100 -2.05 3.76 -4.49
C ALA A 100 -1.54 2.34 -4.21
N TRP A 101 -0.32 2.02 -4.66
CA TRP A 101 0.40 0.78 -4.37
C TRP A 101 0.55 0.56 -2.87
N HIS A 102 0.98 1.57 -2.11
CA HIS A 102 1.19 1.47 -0.66
C HIS A 102 -0.13 1.42 0.13
N ALA A 103 -1.19 2.10 -0.34
CA ALA A 103 -2.52 1.98 0.25
C ALA A 103 -3.04 0.54 0.13
N ALA A 104 -3.08 -0.01 -1.09
CA ALA A 104 -3.55 -1.36 -1.34
C ALA A 104 -2.59 -2.46 -0.85
N GLY A 105 -1.30 -2.15 -0.81
CA GLY A 105 -0.19 -3.07 -0.60
C GLY A 105 -0.03 -3.61 0.82
N THR A 106 -0.85 -3.21 1.79
CA THR A 106 -0.77 -3.74 3.16
C THR A 106 -1.64 -4.98 3.42
N TYR A 107 -2.47 -5.37 2.43
CA TYR A 107 -3.43 -6.48 2.50
C TYR A 107 -2.80 -7.86 2.73
N ARG A 108 -3.43 -8.72 3.54
CA ARG A 108 -2.96 -10.08 3.79
C ARG A 108 -4.08 -11.09 3.66
N VAL A 109 -3.89 -12.14 2.86
CA VAL A 109 -4.92 -13.15 2.58
C VAL A 109 -5.34 -13.94 3.83
N ALA A 110 -4.42 -14.11 4.79
CA ALA A 110 -4.59 -14.92 5.99
C ALA A 110 -5.77 -14.46 6.87
N ASP A 111 -5.94 -13.15 7.06
CA ASP A 111 -6.99 -12.54 7.88
C ASP A 111 -7.80 -11.45 7.13
N GLY A 112 -7.44 -11.16 5.88
CA GLY A 112 -8.09 -10.15 5.04
C GLY A 112 -7.77 -8.71 5.45
N ARG A 113 -6.82 -8.49 6.37
CA ARG A 113 -6.54 -7.17 6.97
C ARG A 113 -5.49 -6.39 6.19
N GLY A 114 -5.51 -5.07 6.38
CA GLY A 114 -4.80 -4.13 5.52
C GLY A 114 -5.51 -3.98 4.16
N GLY A 115 -4.91 -3.20 3.27
CA GLY A 115 -5.51 -2.84 1.99
C GLY A 115 -6.00 -1.38 1.95
N ALA A 116 -6.65 -1.03 0.83
CA ALA A 116 -7.11 0.31 0.53
C ALA A 116 -8.58 0.57 0.94
N GLY A 117 -9.34 -0.47 1.27
CA GLY A 117 -10.80 -0.44 1.44
C GLY A 117 -11.37 0.54 2.47
N THR A 118 -10.53 1.04 3.39
CA THR A 118 -10.88 1.98 4.46
C THR A 118 -10.16 3.34 4.37
N GLY A 119 -9.18 3.47 3.46
CA GLY A 119 -8.35 4.67 3.34
C GLY A 119 -7.36 4.88 4.49
N ASN A 120 -7.04 3.84 5.27
CA ASN A 120 -6.25 3.92 6.50
C ASN A 120 -4.81 4.48 6.35
N LEU A 121 -4.28 4.60 5.12
CA LEU A 121 -2.99 5.27 4.82
C LEU A 121 -2.88 6.71 5.38
N ARG A 122 -4.00 7.37 5.70
CA ARG A 122 -4.02 8.71 6.34
C ARG A 122 -3.90 8.71 7.87
N PHE A 123 -3.92 7.55 8.52
CA PHE A 123 -3.84 7.41 9.97
C PHE A 123 -2.61 6.62 10.43
N ALA A 124 -2.26 6.75 11.72
CA ALA A 124 -1.27 5.90 12.34
C ALA A 124 -1.67 4.40 12.28
N PRO A 125 -0.71 3.47 12.20
CA PRO A 125 0.72 3.71 12.02
C PRO A 125 1.11 3.96 10.55
N LEU A 126 0.22 3.66 9.59
CA LEU A 126 0.54 3.66 8.16
C LEU A 126 0.96 5.02 7.63
N ASN A 127 0.39 6.12 8.14
CA ASN A 127 0.75 7.48 7.73
C ASN A 127 2.22 7.85 8.02
N SER A 128 2.90 7.07 8.88
CA SER A 128 4.22 7.32 9.46
C SER A 128 5.18 6.13 9.36
N TRP A 129 4.80 5.06 8.66
CA TRP A 129 5.74 3.99 8.31
C TRP A 129 6.88 4.52 7.42
N PRO A 130 8.14 4.09 7.61
CA PRO A 130 9.28 4.54 6.78
C PRO A 130 9.05 4.32 5.29
N ASP A 131 8.48 3.19 4.90
CA ASP A 131 8.17 2.88 3.50
C ASP A 131 7.05 3.77 2.93
N ASN A 132 6.30 4.47 3.78
CA ASN A 132 5.32 5.50 3.40
C ASN A 132 5.89 6.92 3.44
N GLY A 133 7.22 7.06 3.55
CA GLY A 133 7.95 8.32 3.47
C GLY A 133 7.49 9.21 2.31
N ASN A 134 7.24 10.49 2.61
CA ASN A 134 6.72 11.51 1.69
C ASN A 134 5.34 11.27 1.07
N LEU A 135 4.63 10.17 1.38
CA LEU A 135 3.24 9.98 0.93
C LEU A 135 2.26 10.91 1.65
N ASP A 136 2.66 11.56 2.75
CA ASP A 136 1.95 12.70 3.34
C ASP A 136 1.80 13.88 2.34
N LYS A 137 2.79 14.11 1.47
CA LYS A 137 2.70 15.10 0.39
C LYS A 137 1.81 14.62 -0.75
N ALA A 138 1.91 13.36 -1.15
CA ALA A 138 1.01 12.74 -2.13
C ALA A 138 -0.48 12.88 -1.73
N ARG A 139 -0.81 12.53 -0.48
CA ARG A 139 -2.17 12.72 0.07
C ARG A 139 -2.60 14.19 0.10
N ARG A 140 -1.67 15.12 0.38
CA ARG A 140 -1.97 16.56 0.42
C ARG A 140 -2.19 17.17 -0.97
N LEU A 141 -1.50 16.71 -2.00
CA LEU A 141 -1.74 17.12 -3.40
C LEU A 141 -3.19 16.85 -3.82
N LEU A 142 -3.80 15.78 -3.32
CA LEU A 142 -5.20 15.40 -3.58
C LEU A 142 -6.24 16.15 -2.75
N TRP A 143 -5.83 16.92 -1.73
CA TRP A 143 -6.76 17.65 -0.85
C TRP A 143 -7.67 18.65 -1.58
N PRO A 144 -7.20 19.46 -2.55
CA PRO A 144 -8.08 20.35 -3.32
C PRO A 144 -9.21 19.58 -4.05
N ILE A 145 -8.91 18.40 -4.58
CA ILE A 145 -9.89 17.52 -5.23
C ILE A 145 -10.89 16.98 -4.20
N LYS A 146 -10.41 16.39 -3.09
CA LYS A 146 -11.28 15.92 -1.99
C LYS A 146 -12.20 17.04 -1.47
N LYS A 147 -11.69 18.27 -1.39
CA LYS A 147 -12.44 19.46 -0.97
C LYS A 147 -13.49 19.89 -2.01
N LYS A 148 -13.21 19.80 -3.31
CA LYS A 148 -14.15 20.14 -4.40
C LYS A 148 -15.33 19.15 -4.46
N TYR A 149 -15.06 17.85 -4.38
CA TYR A 149 -16.08 16.80 -4.51
C TYR A 149 -16.70 16.35 -3.17
N GLY A 150 -16.17 16.83 -2.05
CA GLY A 150 -16.79 16.68 -0.73
C GLY A 150 -16.97 15.23 -0.31
N ASN A 151 -18.18 14.88 0.13
CA ASN A 151 -18.51 13.53 0.62
C ASN A 151 -18.88 12.54 -0.48
N LYS A 152 -18.99 12.99 -1.75
CA LYS A 152 -19.28 12.11 -2.90
C LYS A 152 -18.08 11.27 -3.33
N ILE A 153 -16.88 11.63 -2.88
CA ILE A 153 -15.66 10.81 -3.03
C ILE A 153 -15.00 10.61 -1.67
N SER A 154 -14.67 9.36 -1.30
CA SER A 154 -13.90 9.05 -0.09
C SER A 154 -12.41 9.24 -0.33
N TRP A 155 -11.60 9.34 0.73
CA TRP A 155 -10.14 9.25 0.57
C TRP A 155 -9.70 7.87 0.09
N ALA A 156 -10.38 6.81 0.56
CA ALA A 156 -10.13 5.43 0.15
C ALA A 156 -10.22 5.24 -1.38
N ASP A 157 -11.29 5.73 -2.02
CA ASP A 157 -11.44 5.67 -3.47
C ASP A 157 -10.51 6.66 -4.18
N LEU A 158 -10.33 7.87 -3.65
CA LEU A 158 -9.48 8.90 -4.27
C LEU A 158 -8.01 8.50 -4.33
N PHE A 159 -7.49 7.77 -3.34
CA PHE A 159 -6.11 7.28 -3.36
C PHE A 159 -5.87 6.29 -4.50
N ILE A 160 -6.80 5.37 -4.73
CA ILE A 160 -6.67 4.38 -5.81
C ILE A 160 -6.94 4.99 -7.19
N LEU A 161 -7.93 5.89 -7.29
CA LEU A 161 -8.20 6.64 -8.52
C LEU A 161 -6.95 7.41 -8.97
N ALA A 162 -6.21 8.03 -8.05
CA ALA A 162 -4.97 8.74 -8.36
C ALA A 162 -3.92 7.83 -9.03
N GLY A 163 -3.74 6.60 -8.55
CA GLY A 163 -2.84 5.64 -9.18
C GLY A 163 -3.33 5.17 -10.55
N ASN A 164 -4.64 4.98 -10.73
CA ASN A 164 -5.22 4.55 -12.01
C ASN A 164 -5.05 5.62 -13.10
N ILE A 165 -5.43 6.86 -12.79
CA ILE A 165 -5.31 8.03 -13.69
C ILE A 165 -3.84 8.35 -14.01
N ALA A 166 -2.93 8.13 -13.05
CA ALA A 166 -1.50 8.27 -13.29
C ALA A 166 -1.00 7.28 -14.35
N TYR A 167 -1.40 6.01 -14.30
CA TYR A 167 -1.07 5.04 -15.36
C TYR A 167 -1.67 5.42 -16.72
N GLU A 168 -2.93 5.85 -16.75
CA GLU A 168 -3.65 6.22 -17.97
C GLU A 168 -3.03 7.45 -18.65
N SER A 169 -2.70 8.48 -17.86
CA SER A 169 -1.99 9.68 -18.36
C SER A 169 -0.60 9.38 -18.93
N MET A 170 0.06 8.32 -18.48
CA MET A 170 1.36 7.87 -18.99
C MET A 170 1.24 6.82 -20.12
N GLY A 171 0.02 6.45 -20.53
CA GLY A 171 -0.23 5.62 -21.71
C GLY A 171 -0.55 4.14 -21.47
N LEU A 172 -0.68 3.69 -20.21
CA LEU A 172 -1.24 2.36 -19.93
C LEU A 172 -2.76 2.39 -20.05
N LYS A 173 -3.33 1.49 -20.85
CA LYS A 173 -4.76 1.17 -20.76
C LYS A 173 -5.00 0.29 -19.54
N THR A 174 -5.62 0.84 -18.48
CA THR A 174 -5.95 0.04 -17.29
C THR A 174 -7.08 -0.96 -17.59
N PHE A 175 -7.22 -1.97 -16.74
CA PHE A 175 -8.27 -2.98 -16.89
C PHE A 175 -9.66 -2.43 -16.51
N GLY A 176 -9.70 -1.48 -15.58
CA GLY A 176 -10.88 -0.77 -15.11
C GLY A 176 -10.72 -0.25 -13.68
N PHE A 177 -11.77 0.36 -13.15
CA PHE A 177 -11.80 0.94 -11.81
C PHE A 177 -13.22 0.88 -11.21
N SER A 178 -13.31 0.75 -9.88
CA SER A 178 -14.55 0.87 -9.13
C SER A 178 -14.39 1.77 -7.91
N TYR A 179 -15.41 2.60 -7.67
CA TYR A 179 -15.66 3.29 -6.41
C TYR A 179 -16.40 2.37 -5.41
N GLY A 180 -16.65 2.87 -4.20
CA GLY A 180 -17.49 2.24 -3.18
C GLY A 180 -16.77 1.90 -1.87
N ARG A 181 -15.54 2.38 -1.65
CA ARG A 181 -14.76 2.20 -0.41
C ARG A 181 -15.11 3.33 0.59
N PRO A 182 -15.79 3.06 1.73
CA PRO A 182 -16.11 4.09 2.71
C PRO A 182 -14.87 4.51 3.52
N ASP A 183 -14.87 5.76 4.00
CA ASP A 183 -13.83 6.30 4.89
C ASP A 183 -14.02 5.87 6.35
N VAL A 184 -12.93 5.51 7.05
CA VAL A 184 -12.89 5.37 8.53
C VAL A 184 -12.43 6.66 9.22
N TRP A 185 -12.58 6.76 10.54
CA TRP A 185 -12.40 8.03 11.27
C TRP A 185 -11.32 8.05 12.35
N HIS A 186 -10.61 6.94 12.52
CA HIS A 186 -9.43 6.82 13.38
C HIS A 186 -8.62 5.57 12.95
N PRO A 187 -7.41 5.33 13.49
CA PRO A 187 -6.63 4.12 13.26
C PRO A 187 -7.41 2.80 13.43
N GLU A 188 -7.17 1.84 12.54
CA GLU A 188 -7.52 0.43 12.73
C GLU A 188 -6.63 -0.18 13.82
N ILE A 189 -7.23 -0.61 14.95
CA ILE A 189 -6.49 -1.10 16.14
C ILE A 189 -6.52 -2.62 16.29
N ASP A 190 -7.07 -3.32 15.30
CA ASP A 190 -7.27 -4.77 15.29
C ASP A 190 -6.33 -5.52 14.32
N ILE A 191 -5.37 -4.80 13.72
CA ILE A 191 -4.37 -5.37 12.83
C ILE A 191 -3.09 -5.67 13.60
N TYR A 192 -2.72 -6.95 13.67
CA TYR A 192 -1.44 -7.39 14.18
C TYR A 192 -0.36 -7.23 13.10
N TRP A 193 0.45 -6.17 13.18
CA TRP A 193 1.51 -5.84 12.20
C TRP A 193 2.86 -6.55 12.43
N GLY A 194 3.05 -7.14 13.61
CA GLY A 194 4.27 -7.86 14.00
C GLY A 194 4.51 -7.82 15.51
N PRO A 195 5.44 -8.64 16.02
CA PRO A 195 5.80 -8.71 17.45
C PRO A 195 6.75 -7.58 17.90
N GLU A 196 7.33 -6.81 16.98
CA GLU A 196 8.45 -5.92 17.27
C GLU A 196 8.04 -4.65 18.01
N THR A 197 8.92 -4.21 18.92
CA THR A 197 8.81 -2.93 19.63
C THR A 197 9.55 -1.78 18.91
N GLU A 198 10.27 -2.09 17.84
CA GLU A 198 11.07 -1.15 17.06
C GLU A 198 10.74 -1.30 15.56
N ILE A 199 10.52 -0.18 14.88
CA ILE A 199 10.30 -0.14 13.43
C ILE A 199 11.63 -0.45 12.73
N MET A 200 11.61 -1.19 11.62
CA MET A 200 12.80 -1.70 10.91
C MET A 200 13.74 -2.58 11.77
N ALA A 201 13.27 -3.15 12.89
CA ALA A 201 14.01 -4.17 13.62
C ALA A 201 14.40 -5.35 12.70
N PRO A 202 15.51 -6.07 12.97
CA PRO A 202 15.99 -7.15 12.11
C PRO A 202 14.92 -8.22 11.83
N SER A 203 14.88 -8.70 10.59
CA SER A 203 13.86 -9.65 10.11
C SER A 203 13.73 -10.90 11.01
N GLU A 204 14.82 -11.36 11.64
CA GLU A 204 14.88 -12.50 12.55
C GLU A 204 13.83 -12.46 13.67
N ASN A 205 13.32 -11.27 14.05
CA ASN A 205 12.24 -11.15 15.04
C ASN A 205 10.89 -11.72 14.59
N ARG A 206 10.70 -11.93 13.27
CA ARG A 206 9.46 -12.42 12.66
C ARG A 206 9.61 -13.63 11.73
N TYR A 207 10.79 -14.27 11.69
CA TYR A 207 11.01 -15.53 10.97
C TYR A 207 11.44 -16.61 11.97
N ALA A 208 10.97 -17.84 11.80
CA ALA A 208 11.55 -18.96 12.58
C ALA A 208 12.93 -19.37 12.04
N ASP A 209 13.16 -19.19 10.73
CA ASP A 209 14.44 -19.34 10.04
C ASP A 209 14.51 -18.31 8.89
N LEU A 210 15.46 -17.37 8.94
CA LEU A 210 15.56 -16.32 7.92
C LEU A 210 16.13 -16.83 6.58
N GLU A 211 16.65 -18.06 6.52
CA GLU A 211 17.05 -18.71 5.26
C GLU A 211 15.86 -19.41 4.56
N ASP A 212 14.78 -19.72 5.28
CA ASP A 212 13.51 -20.19 4.71
C ASP A 212 12.43 -19.11 4.82
N ALA A 213 12.24 -18.38 3.72
CA ALA A 213 11.26 -17.30 3.63
C ALA A 213 9.84 -17.73 4.05
N SER A 214 9.46 -19.00 3.86
CA SER A 214 8.13 -19.51 4.21
C SER A 214 7.85 -19.53 5.72
N THR A 215 8.90 -19.42 6.54
CA THR A 215 8.80 -19.37 8.01
C THR A 215 8.47 -17.99 8.58
N LEU A 216 8.27 -16.97 7.74
CA LEU A 216 7.71 -15.67 8.14
C LEU A 216 6.45 -15.91 9.01
N GLU A 217 6.35 -15.25 10.15
CA GLU A 217 5.27 -15.44 11.10
C GLU A 217 3.91 -15.20 10.43
N LYS A 218 2.94 -16.09 10.67
CA LYS A 218 1.55 -15.90 10.19
C LYS A 218 0.79 -15.09 11.23
N PRO A 219 0.04 -14.04 10.85
CA PRO A 219 -0.44 -13.71 9.50
C PRO A 219 0.40 -12.67 8.71
N LEU A 220 1.64 -12.36 9.10
CA LEU A 220 2.41 -11.24 8.54
C LEU A 220 2.70 -11.40 7.04
N GLY A 221 2.67 -10.28 6.32
CA GLY A 221 2.89 -10.21 4.86
C GLY A 221 4.15 -9.45 4.42
N ALA A 222 4.95 -8.93 5.37
CA ALA A 222 6.12 -8.09 5.08
C ALA A 222 7.36 -8.56 5.87
N THR A 223 8.55 -8.31 5.31
CA THR A 223 9.86 -8.71 5.88
C THR A 223 10.26 -7.95 7.15
N HIS A 224 9.83 -6.70 7.32
CA HIS A 224 10.15 -5.86 8.48
C HIS A 224 8.90 -5.09 8.95
N MET A 225 8.90 -4.64 10.20
CA MET A 225 7.91 -3.67 10.69
C MET A 225 8.14 -2.32 9.99
N GLY A 226 7.10 -1.77 9.36
CA GLY A 226 7.18 -0.48 8.66
C GLY A 226 7.46 -0.55 7.15
N LEU A 227 7.60 -1.76 6.58
CA LEU A 227 7.64 -2.00 5.13
C LEU A 227 6.32 -2.55 4.60
N ILE A 228 6.04 -2.30 3.32
CA ILE A 228 4.89 -2.89 2.62
C ILE A 228 5.15 -4.37 2.26
N TYR A 229 6.31 -4.70 1.68
CA TYR A 229 6.68 -6.08 1.30
C TYR A 229 8.10 -6.47 1.74
N VAL A 230 9.11 -6.11 0.93
CA VAL A 230 10.52 -6.50 1.11
C VAL A 230 11.41 -5.27 1.31
N ASN A 231 12.57 -5.46 1.92
CA ASN A 231 13.60 -4.41 1.97
C ASN A 231 14.25 -4.29 0.57
N PRO A 232 14.27 -3.10 -0.07
CA PRO A 232 14.77 -2.94 -1.43
C PRO A 232 16.31 -3.00 -1.54
N GLU A 233 17.05 -2.91 -0.42
CA GLU A 233 18.50 -3.15 -0.34
C GLU A 233 18.84 -4.64 -0.13
N GLY A 234 17.84 -5.53 -0.15
CA GLY A 234 17.98 -6.96 0.13
C GLY A 234 17.73 -7.33 1.59
N VAL A 235 17.85 -8.62 1.92
CA VAL A 235 17.46 -9.15 3.25
C VAL A 235 18.33 -8.54 4.36
N ASN A 236 17.69 -7.86 5.32
CA ASN A 236 18.37 -7.04 6.34
C ASN A 236 19.40 -6.04 5.74
N GLY A 237 19.12 -5.45 4.57
CA GLY A 237 20.00 -4.49 3.90
C GLY A 237 21.28 -5.11 3.31
N LYS A 238 21.25 -6.41 3.01
CA LYS A 238 22.36 -7.14 2.36
C LYS A 238 21.92 -7.53 0.94
N PRO A 239 22.54 -6.94 -0.10
CA PRO A 239 22.22 -7.26 -1.49
C PRO A 239 22.55 -8.72 -1.82
N ASP A 240 21.51 -9.49 -2.12
CA ASP A 240 21.56 -10.86 -2.60
C ASP A 240 20.27 -11.11 -3.38
N PRO A 241 20.24 -10.77 -4.69
CA PRO A 241 19.00 -10.80 -5.46
C PRO A 241 18.37 -12.20 -5.55
N ALA A 242 19.18 -13.26 -5.47
CA ALA A 242 18.69 -14.63 -5.48
C ALA A 242 17.98 -14.97 -4.16
N ARG A 243 18.56 -14.58 -3.02
CA ARG A 243 17.89 -14.69 -1.71
C ARG A 243 16.64 -13.82 -1.64
N THR A 244 16.73 -12.57 -2.09
CA THR A 244 15.63 -11.59 -2.08
C THR A 244 14.42 -12.09 -2.88
N ALA A 245 14.62 -12.82 -3.98
CA ALA A 245 13.55 -13.45 -4.75
C ALA A 245 12.62 -14.36 -3.92
N HIS A 246 13.18 -15.12 -2.97
CA HIS A 246 12.40 -15.99 -2.09
C HIS A 246 11.48 -15.19 -1.15
N HIS A 247 11.96 -14.07 -0.61
CA HIS A 247 11.15 -13.20 0.25
C HIS A 247 10.13 -12.38 -0.54
N VAL A 248 10.46 -11.92 -1.77
CA VAL A 248 9.49 -11.32 -2.70
C VAL A 248 8.36 -12.30 -2.96
N ARG A 249 8.68 -13.54 -3.32
CA ARG A 249 7.70 -14.60 -3.59
C ARG A 249 6.78 -14.88 -2.41
N GLU A 250 7.31 -15.08 -1.21
CA GLU A 250 6.47 -15.39 -0.05
C GLU A 250 5.62 -14.19 0.38
N THR A 251 6.15 -12.98 0.39
CA THR A 251 5.37 -11.77 0.76
C THR A 251 4.23 -11.53 -0.22
N PHE A 252 4.49 -11.52 -1.53
CA PHE A 252 3.47 -11.35 -2.56
C PHE A 252 2.39 -12.46 -2.53
N LYS A 253 2.79 -13.71 -2.34
CA LYS A 253 1.89 -14.85 -2.14
C LYS A 253 0.97 -14.67 -0.93
N ARG A 254 1.47 -14.14 0.18
CA ARG A 254 0.65 -13.79 1.36
C ARG A 254 -0.28 -12.61 1.11
N MET A 255 -0.01 -11.81 0.09
CA MET A 255 -0.89 -10.75 -0.41
C MET A 255 -1.72 -11.21 -1.63
N ALA A 256 -1.87 -12.52 -1.81
CA ALA A 256 -2.67 -13.18 -2.84
C ALA A 256 -2.18 -12.97 -4.30
N MET A 257 -0.91 -12.63 -4.52
CA MET A 257 -0.30 -12.56 -5.86
C MET A 257 0.55 -13.81 -6.16
N ASN A 258 0.45 -14.34 -7.37
CA ASN A 258 1.32 -15.42 -7.87
C ASN A 258 2.61 -14.85 -8.50
N ASP A 259 3.53 -15.70 -8.94
CA ASP A 259 4.82 -15.29 -9.52
C ASP A 259 4.69 -14.38 -10.76
N GLU A 260 3.70 -14.61 -11.63
CA GLU A 260 3.47 -13.82 -12.85
C GLU A 260 2.85 -12.45 -12.53
N GLU A 261 1.87 -12.41 -11.61
CA GLU A 261 1.32 -11.18 -11.07
C GLU A 261 2.37 -10.37 -10.30
N THR A 262 3.29 -11.04 -9.60
CA THR A 262 4.40 -10.42 -8.86
C THR A 262 5.39 -9.77 -9.81
N ALA A 263 5.89 -10.53 -10.80
CA ALA A 263 6.79 -10.00 -11.81
C ALA A 263 6.14 -8.84 -12.60
N ALA A 264 4.87 -8.97 -12.98
CA ALA A 264 4.14 -7.90 -13.65
C ALA A 264 4.07 -6.64 -12.77
N LEU A 265 3.66 -6.76 -11.50
CA LEU A 265 3.52 -5.64 -10.58
C LEU A 265 4.86 -4.94 -10.28
N THR A 266 5.94 -5.71 -10.06
CA THR A 266 7.28 -5.14 -9.85
C THR A 266 7.76 -4.39 -11.09
N CYS A 267 7.77 -5.04 -12.26
CA CYS A 267 8.32 -4.44 -13.48
C CYS A 267 7.45 -3.29 -14.01
N GLY A 268 6.11 -3.41 -13.90
CA GLY A 268 5.17 -2.36 -14.29
C GLY A 268 5.18 -1.16 -13.35
N GLY A 269 5.22 -1.41 -12.04
CA GLY A 269 5.38 -0.36 -11.04
C GLY A 269 6.65 0.46 -11.25
N HIS A 270 7.75 -0.22 -11.57
CA HIS A 270 9.06 0.40 -11.82
C HIS A 270 9.29 0.79 -13.29
N THR A 271 8.29 0.72 -14.18
CA THR A 271 8.41 1.28 -15.54
C THR A 271 8.43 2.82 -15.51
N VAL A 272 7.87 3.42 -14.46
CA VAL A 272 7.65 4.87 -14.31
C VAL A 272 8.15 5.40 -12.96
N GLY A 273 8.49 6.68 -12.90
CA GLY A 273 8.97 7.36 -11.68
C GLY A 273 10.45 7.11 -11.35
N LYS A 274 10.81 7.42 -10.11
CA LYS A 274 12.15 7.22 -9.52
C LYS A 274 12.07 6.96 -8.02
N ALA A 275 13.15 6.44 -7.47
CA ALA A 275 13.45 6.52 -6.03
C ALA A 275 14.08 7.89 -5.67
N HIS A 276 14.08 8.25 -4.38
CA HIS A 276 14.71 9.47 -3.89
C HIS A 276 15.64 9.24 -2.68
N GLY A 277 16.90 9.64 -2.86
CA GLY A 277 18.07 9.43 -2.01
C GLY A 277 19.17 10.47 -2.28
N ASN A 278 18.79 11.64 -2.79
CA ASN A 278 19.67 12.76 -3.19
C ASN A 278 20.23 13.59 -2.01
N GLY A 279 20.47 12.97 -0.86
CA GLY A 279 20.95 13.65 0.35
C GLY A 279 21.10 12.70 1.54
N ASP A 280 21.47 13.23 2.70
CA ASP A 280 21.63 12.46 3.93
C ASP A 280 20.28 12.28 4.65
N ALA A 281 19.85 11.03 4.81
CA ALA A 281 18.60 10.69 5.49
C ALA A 281 18.58 11.07 6.98
N SER A 282 19.74 11.22 7.62
CA SER A 282 19.84 11.65 9.03
C SER A 282 19.48 13.13 9.25
N ASN A 283 19.40 13.92 8.18
CA ASN A 283 18.90 15.30 8.22
C ASN A 283 17.36 15.40 8.19
N LEU A 284 16.63 14.31 7.91
CA LEU A 284 15.17 14.34 7.87
C LEU A 284 14.60 14.53 9.28
N GLY A 285 13.64 15.44 9.41
CA GLY A 285 12.81 15.54 10.61
C GLY A 285 11.92 14.31 10.83
N PRO A 286 11.26 14.20 12.00
CA PRO A 286 10.41 13.06 12.33
C PRO A 286 9.28 12.78 11.32
N GLU A 287 8.84 11.54 11.30
CA GLU A 287 7.62 11.07 10.63
C GLU A 287 6.36 11.82 11.14
N PRO A 288 5.23 11.83 10.39
CA PRO A 288 4.09 12.70 10.68
C PRO A 288 3.51 12.62 12.11
N GLU A 289 3.49 11.45 12.76
CA GLU A 289 3.03 11.31 14.15
C GLU A 289 4.08 11.73 15.20
N GLY A 290 5.37 11.77 14.83
CA GLY A 290 6.46 12.31 15.64
C GLY A 290 6.76 13.79 15.36
N ALA A 291 6.16 14.36 14.32
CA ALA A 291 6.39 15.72 13.87
C ALA A 291 5.75 16.79 14.78
N THR A 292 6.28 18.01 14.72
CA THR A 292 5.78 19.14 15.48
C THR A 292 4.49 19.73 14.88
N ILE A 293 3.69 20.41 15.70
CA ILE A 293 2.34 20.86 15.32
C ILE A 293 2.35 21.87 14.16
N GLU A 294 3.40 22.68 14.04
CA GLU A 294 3.60 23.63 12.94
C GLU A 294 3.76 22.95 11.57
N ASN A 295 4.14 21.66 11.51
CA ASN A 295 4.19 20.90 10.26
C ASN A 295 2.80 20.49 9.74
N GLN A 296 1.73 20.70 10.52
CA GLN A 296 0.33 20.50 10.10
C GLN A 296 0.06 19.12 9.45
N GLY A 297 0.58 18.07 10.09
CA GLY A 297 0.43 16.67 9.65
C GLY A 297 1.34 16.24 8.50
N PHE A 298 2.36 17.04 8.17
CA PHE A 298 3.52 16.59 7.39
C PHE A 298 4.62 16.06 8.31
N GLY A 299 5.45 15.14 7.80
CA GLY A 299 6.67 14.65 8.44
C GLY A 299 7.85 14.65 7.47
N TRP A 300 8.98 14.07 7.86
CA TRP A 300 10.19 13.93 7.03
C TRP A 300 10.62 15.24 6.36
N ILE A 301 10.51 16.35 7.10
CA ILE A 301 10.89 17.68 6.60
C ILE A 301 12.41 17.70 6.42
N ASN A 302 12.88 18.02 5.21
CA ASN A 302 14.31 18.14 4.92
C ASN A 302 14.73 19.62 5.01
N PRO A 303 15.55 20.03 6.00
CA PRO A 303 16.00 21.41 6.15
C PRO A 303 17.05 21.83 5.11
N THR A 304 17.63 20.89 4.34
CA THR A 304 18.75 21.15 3.41
C THR A 304 18.33 21.42 1.96
N LEU A 305 17.09 21.07 1.58
CA LEU A 305 16.54 21.22 0.22
C LEU A 305 15.37 22.21 0.21
N GLU A 306 15.68 23.51 0.36
CA GLU A 306 14.70 24.62 0.43
C GLU A 306 13.41 24.26 1.21
N GLU A 307 13.62 23.58 2.35
CA GLU A 307 12.64 23.04 3.30
C GLU A 307 11.66 21.95 2.79
N LYS A 308 11.70 21.53 1.51
CA LYS A 308 10.56 20.81 0.87
C LYS A 308 10.89 19.58 0.01
N GLY A 309 11.89 18.80 0.44
CA GLY A 309 12.10 17.40 0.04
C GLY A 309 12.97 17.19 -1.22
N PRO A 310 13.38 15.95 -1.57
CA PRO A 310 13.30 14.66 -0.83
C PRO A 310 14.21 14.62 0.42
N VAL A 311 14.74 13.53 1.01
CA VAL A 311 14.88 12.09 0.68
C VAL A 311 13.63 11.27 1.03
N THR A 312 13.47 10.09 0.41
CA THR A 312 12.33 9.17 0.64
C THR A 312 12.76 7.79 1.15
N SER A 313 13.51 7.03 0.34
CA SER A 313 13.96 5.66 0.65
C SER A 313 15.47 5.52 0.77
N GLY A 314 16.22 6.57 0.39
CA GLY A 314 17.68 6.56 0.34
C GLY A 314 18.24 6.02 -0.98
N LEU A 315 17.45 5.32 -1.80
CA LEU A 315 17.81 4.92 -3.16
C LEU A 315 17.62 6.10 -4.11
N GLU A 316 18.50 6.31 -5.09
CA GLU A 316 18.45 7.49 -5.97
C GLU A 316 18.64 7.12 -7.44
N GLY A 317 17.57 7.29 -8.23
CA GLY A 317 17.57 7.08 -9.67
C GLY A 317 16.20 6.63 -10.19
N ALA A 318 16.00 6.78 -11.51
CA ALA A 318 14.87 6.18 -12.22
C ALA A 318 15.27 4.79 -12.75
N TRP A 319 14.30 3.96 -13.11
CA TRP A 319 14.56 2.64 -13.70
C TRP A 319 14.67 2.65 -15.23
N THR A 320 14.04 3.63 -15.89
CA THR A 320 13.87 3.68 -17.34
C THR A 320 14.38 5.00 -17.93
N THR A 321 14.60 5.03 -19.25
CA THR A 321 14.99 6.26 -19.98
C THR A 321 13.84 7.28 -20.07
N ASN A 322 12.58 6.82 -20.02
CA ASN A 322 11.36 7.64 -20.15
C ASN A 322 10.45 7.49 -18.90
N PRO A 323 10.79 8.05 -17.73
CA PRO A 323 10.09 7.74 -16.47
C PRO A 323 8.64 8.22 -16.36
N THR A 324 8.12 8.94 -17.36
CA THR A 324 6.75 9.44 -17.42
C THR A 324 5.92 8.77 -18.53
N LYS A 325 6.33 7.56 -18.96
CA LYS A 325 5.70 6.83 -20.07
C LYS A 325 5.62 5.33 -19.79
N TRP A 326 4.48 4.73 -20.13
CA TRP A 326 4.34 3.28 -20.21
C TRP A 326 4.98 2.77 -21.51
N ASP A 327 6.13 2.10 -21.39
CA ASP A 327 6.80 1.39 -22.49
C ASP A 327 7.59 0.16 -21.97
N ASN A 328 8.40 -0.46 -22.82
CA ASN A 328 9.19 -1.66 -22.50
C ASN A 328 10.54 -1.32 -21.81
N GLY A 329 10.77 -0.04 -21.49
CA GLY A 329 12.07 0.48 -21.09
C GLY A 329 12.67 -0.17 -19.83
N TYR A 330 11.84 -0.66 -18.91
CA TYR A 330 12.31 -1.40 -17.72
C TYR A 330 13.04 -2.68 -18.11
N PHE A 331 12.46 -3.50 -18.99
CA PHE A 331 13.05 -4.77 -19.39
C PHE A 331 14.24 -4.58 -20.34
N GLU A 332 14.19 -3.58 -21.21
CA GLU A 332 15.33 -3.17 -22.03
C GLU A 332 16.51 -2.77 -21.12
N MET A 333 16.27 -1.97 -20.08
CA MET A 333 17.30 -1.58 -19.12
C MET A 333 17.84 -2.81 -18.37
N LEU A 334 16.97 -3.59 -17.73
CA LEU A 334 17.33 -4.73 -16.88
C LEU A 334 18.15 -5.79 -17.62
N PHE A 335 17.73 -6.19 -18.82
CA PHE A 335 18.33 -7.32 -19.54
C PHE A 335 19.45 -6.95 -20.53
N ASN A 336 19.50 -5.72 -21.07
CA ASN A 336 20.54 -5.35 -22.03
C ASN A 336 21.82 -4.77 -21.38
N HIS A 337 21.83 -4.58 -20.05
CA HIS A 337 22.97 -4.06 -19.30
C HIS A 337 23.53 -5.08 -18.30
N GLU A 338 24.85 -5.00 -18.08
CA GLU A 338 25.52 -5.61 -16.95
C GLU A 338 25.54 -4.62 -15.78
N TRP A 339 25.33 -5.13 -14.56
CA TRP A 339 25.06 -4.32 -13.38
C TRP A 339 26.15 -4.52 -12.31
N GLU A 340 26.54 -3.43 -11.66
CA GLU A 340 27.40 -3.44 -10.49
C GLU A 340 26.71 -2.83 -9.28
N LEU A 341 27.06 -3.34 -8.09
CA LEU A 341 26.53 -2.85 -6.83
C LEU A 341 27.23 -1.54 -6.42
N LYS A 342 26.46 -0.50 -6.16
CA LYS A 342 26.92 0.83 -5.73
C LYS A 342 26.17 1.33 -4.50
N LYS A 343 26.71 2.41 -3.94
CA LYS A 343 26.02 3.21 -2.93
C LYS A 343 25.42 4.46 -3.57
N SER A 344 24.15 4.71 -3.26
CA SER A 344 23.46 5.96 -3.57
C SER A 344 24.11 7.15 -2.85
N PRO A 345 23.74 8.41 -3.17
CA PRO A 345 24.22 9.58 -2.43
C PRO A 345 23.84 9.55 -0.93
N ALA A 346 22.73 8.89 -0.55
CA ALA A 346 22.33 8.67 0.83
C ALA A 346 23.01 7.46 1.50
N GLY A 347 23.83 6.69 0.77
CA GLY A 347 24.49 5.50 1.29
C GLY A 347 23.64 4.22 1.30
N ALA A 348 22.52 4.18 0.57
CA ALA A 348 21.75 2.94 0.35
C ALA A 348 22.39 2.08 -0.75
N TRP A 349 22.26 0.75 -0.68
CA TRP A 349 22.70 -0.17 -1.71
C TRP A 349 21.75 -0.16 -2.92
N GLN A 350 22.28 0.13 -4.10
CA GLN A 350 21.56 0.06 -5.37
C GLN A 350 22.43 -0.56 -6.45
N TRP A 351 21.81 -1.06 -7.52
CA TRP A 351 22.51 -1.57 -8.69
C TRP A 351 22.50 -0.50 -9.78
N GLU A 352 23.64 -0.29 -10.43
CA GLU A 352 23.80 0.61 -11.59
C GLU A 352 24.44 -0.12 -12.78
N PRO A 353 24.20 0.33 -14.02
CA PRO A 353 24.86 -0.25 -15.19
C PRO A 353 26.37 0.05 -15.16
N ILE A 354 27.19 -0.97 -15.45
CA ILE A 354 28.66 -0.84 -15.55
C ILE A 354 29.04 0.06 -16.74
N ASN A 355 28.32 -0.09 -17.85
CA ASN A 355 28.43 0.77 -19.03
C ASN A 355 27.02 1.06 -19.55
N ILE A 356 26.73 2.32 -19.89
CA ILE A 356 25.49 2.75 -20.52
C ILE A 356 25.79 3.95 -21.43
N LYS A 357 25.04 4.13 -22.52
CA LYS A 357 25.19 5.29 -23.40
C LYS A 357 24.49 6.52 -22.79
N GLU A 358 24.94 7.72 -23.15
CA GLU A 358 24.33 8.95 -22.61
C GLU A 358 22.88 9.13 -23.06
N GLU A 359 22.50 8.67 -24.26
CA GLU A 359 21.12 8.71 -24.75
C GLU A 359 20.16 7.79 -23.97
N ASP A 360 20.67 6.67 -23.46
CA ASP A 360 19.91 5.63 -22.74
C ASP A 360 19.68 6.02 -21.26
N LYS A 361 20.46 6.97 -20.72
CA LYS A 361 20.28 7.52 -19.36
C LYS A 361 19.06 8.46 -19.28
N PRO A 362 18.19 8.37 -18.26
CA PRO A 362 17.14 9.35 -18.02
C PRO A 362 17.69 10.77 -17.82
N ILE A 363 16.92 11.75 -18.27
CA ILE A 363 17.13 13.17 -17.94
C ILE A 363 16.89 13.36 -16.43
N ASP A 364 17.70 14.19 -15.78
CA ASP A 364 17.52 14.52 -14.36
C ASP A 364 16.18 15.25 -14.14
N ALA A 365 15.48 14.90 -13.05
CA ALA A 365 14.13 15.37 -12.77
C ALA A 365 14.06 16.86 -12.38
N ALA A 366 15.16 17.44 -11.88
CA ALA A 366 15.28 18.83 -11.44
C ALA A 366 16.14 19.69 -12.38
N ASP A 367 17.09 19.09 -13.11
CA ASP A 367 17.96 19.78 -14.07
C ASP A 367 17.96 19.10 -15.46
N PRO A 368 17.11 19.55 -16.40
CA PRO A 368 17.02 18.98 -17.73
C PRO A 368 18.30 19.04 -18.59
N SER A 369 19.35 19.74 -18.14
CA SER A 369 20.67 19.72 -18.80
C SER A 369 21.53 18.51 -18.43
N LYS A 370 21.15 17.75 -17.39
CA LYS A 370 21.86 16.58 -16.88
C LYS A 370 21.14 15.27 -17.21
N ARG A 371 21.91 14.19 -17.17
CA ARG A 371 21.42 12.80 -17.23
C ARG A 371 22.09 11.97 -16.15
N ASN A 372 21.33 11.13 -15.48
CA ASN A 372 21.81 10.27 -14.40
C ASN A 372 21.77 8.80 -14.81
N ASN A 373 22.58 7.97 -14.18
CA ASN A 373 22.45 6.53 -14.38
C ASN A 373 21.06 6.06 -13.92
N PRO A 374 20.41 5.15 -14.65
CA PRO A 374 19.27 4.43 -14.12
C PRO A 374 19.73 3.42 -13.07
N ILE A 375 18.80 3.00 -12.20
CA ILE A 375 19.07 2.05 -11.11
C ILE A 375 18.18 0.82 -11.19
N MET A 376 18.59 -0.22 -10.46
CA MET A 376 17.75 -1.35 -10.06
C MET A 376 17.91 -1.59 -8.55
N THR A 377 16.82 -1.96 -7.88
CA THR A 377 16.85 -2.43 -6.48
C THR A 377 17.29 -3.90 -6.41
N ASP A 378 17.52 -4.43 -5.21
CA ASP A 378 17.80 -5.86 -5.04
C ASP A 378 16.59 -6.73 -5.44
N ALA A 379 15.37 -6.20 -5.27
CA ALA A 379 14.13 -6.83 -5.71
C ALA A 379 13.90 -6.74 -7.23
N ASP A 380 14.42 -5.71 -7.90
CA ASP A 380 14.46 -5.66 -9.38
C ASP A 380 15.45 -6.68 -9.93
N MET A 381 16.63 -6.76 -9.34
CA MET A 381 17.63 -7.76 -9.73
C MET A 381 17.15 -9.20 -9.45
N ALA A 382 16.28 -9.41 -8.45
CA ALA A 382 15.62 -10.68 -8.20
C ALA A 382 14.80 -11.14 -9.43
N MET A 383 14.15 -10.22 -10.15
CA MET A 383 13.44 -10.50 -11.39
C MET A 383 14.36 -10.97 -12.53
N LYS A 384 15.65 -10.58 -12.49
CA LYS A 384 16.67 -10.98 -13.47
C LYS A 384 17.34 -12.32 -13.13
N VAL A 385 17.53 -12.66 -11.85
CA VAL A 385 18.35 -13.83 -11.45
C VAL A 385 17.57 -15.05 -11.01
N ASP A 386 16.36 -14.91 -10.44
CA ASP A 386 15.53 -16.06 -10.08
C ASP A 386 15.04 -16.76 -11.36
N PRO A 387 15.20 -18.08 -11.51
CA PRO A 387 14.88 -18.76 -12.76
C PRO A 387 13.42 -18.59 -13.22
N ILE A 388 12.46 -18.54 -12.29
CA ILE A 388 11.03 -18.46 -12.61
C ILE A 388 10.67 -17.03 -12.99
N TYR A 389 11.06 -16.04 -12.17
CA TYR A 389 10.83 -14.63 -12.52
C TYR A 389 11.56 -14.27 -13.82
N ARG A 390 12.78 -14.77 -14.03
CA ARG A 390 13.55 -14.53 -15.25
C ARG A 390 12.82 -15.02 -16.50
N GLU A 391 12.20 -16.21 -16.47
CA GLU A 391 11.43 -16.75 -17.59
C GLU A 391 10.23 -15.86 -17.91
N ILE A 392 9.48 -15.46 -16.88
CA ILE A 392 8.31 -14.57 -17.00
C ILE A 392 8.72 -13.19 -17.54
N CYS A 393 9.78 -12.58 -17.00
CA CYS A 393 10.27 -11.27 -17.41
C CYS A 393 10.87 -11.26 -18.82
N LEU A 394 11.44 -12.37 -19.31
CA LEU A 394 11.80 -12.51 -20.72
C LEU A 394 10.56 -12.52 -21.61
N LYS A 395 9.51 -13.25 -21.23
CA LYS A 395 8.24 -13.27 -21.96
C LYS A 395 7.61 -11.88 -22.04
N PHE A 396 7.61 -11.12 -20.94
CA PHE A 396 7.15 -9.72 -20.93
C PHE A 396 8.01 -8.80 -21.81
N LYS A 397 9.34 -8.91 -21.73
CA LYS A 397 10.28 -8.14 -22.57
C LYS A 397 10.02 -8.35 -24.07
N ASP A 398 9.69 -9.58 -24.48
CA ASP A 398 9.49 -9.94 -25.88
C ASP A 398 8.02 -9.77 -26.35
N ASP A 399 7.07 -9.53 -25.42
CA ASP A 399 5.64 -9.28 -25.68
C ASP A 399 5.06 -8.20 -24.75
N GLN A 400 5.16 -6.93 -25.19
CA GLN A 400 4.66 -5.75 -24.47
C GLN A 400 3.13 -5.74 -24.32
N GLU A 401 2.38 -6.36 -25.25
CA GLU A 401 0.91 -6.42 -25.17
C GLU A 401 0.49 -7.37 -24.04
N TYR A 402 1.10 -8.56 -24.00
CA TYR A 402 0.91 -9.52 -22.91
C TYR A 402 1.33 -8.95 -21.56
N PHE A 403 2.46 -8.25 -21.48
CA PHE A 403 2.88 -7.54 -20.27
C PHE A 403 1.84 -6.49 -19.83
N SER A 404 1.33 -5.69 -20.76
CA SER A 404 0.37 -4.62 -20.47
C SER A 404 -0.97 -5.16 -19.95
N ASP A 405 -1.53 -6.22 -20.56
CA ASP A 405 -2.76 -6.85 -20.05
C ASP A 405 -2.54 -7.53 -18.68
N THR A 406 -1.42 -8.25 -18.53
CA THR A 406 -1.08 -8.93 -17.28
C THR A 406 -0.90 -7.94 -16.14
N PHE A 407 -0.17 -6.84 -16.37
CA PHE A 407 -0.01 -5.76 -15.40
C PHE A 407 -1.35 -5.07 -15.09
N ALA A 408 -2.13 -4.71 -16.10
CA ALA A 408 -3.43 -4.05 -15.91
C ALA A 408 -4.39 -4.90 -15.05
N ARG A 409 -4.42 -6.22 -15.26
CA ARG A 409 -5.21 -7.18 -14.46
C ARG A 409 -4.66 -7.33 -13.04
N ALA A 410 -3.35 -7.45 -12.87
CA ALA A 410 -2.72 -7.56 -11.55
C ALA A 410 -2.88 -6.26 -10.73
N TRP A 411 -2.80 -5.09 -11.37
CA TRP A 411 -3.07 -3.78 -10.78
C TRP A 411 -4.52 -3.64 -10.33
N PHE A 412 -5.48 -4.06 -11.18
CA PHE A 412 -6.90 -4.06 -10.80
C PHE A 412 -7.16 -4.99 -9.61
N LYS A 413 -6.60 -6.21 -9.63
CA LYS A 413 -6.66 -7.16 -8.50
C LYS A 413 -6.08 -6.55 -7.22
N LEU A 414 -4.86 -6.04 -7.25
CA LEU A 414 -4.21 -5.36 -6.12
C LEU A 414 -5.14 -4.34 -5.48
N THR A 415 -5.71 -3.48 -6.30
CA THR A 415 -6.43 -2.29 -5.85
C THR A 415 -7.89 -2.57 -5.45
N HIS A 416 -8.42 -3.76 -5.74
CA HIS A 416 -9.83 -4.13 -5.49
C HIS A 416 -10.01 -5.45 -4.71
N ARG A 417 -8.94 -6.16 -4.34
CA ARG A 417 -8.96 -7.46 -3.61
C ARG A 417 -9.67 -7.43 -2.25
N ASP A 418 -9.83 -6.26 -1.66
CA ASP A 418 -10.48 -6.01 -0.36
C ASP A 418 -11.90 -5.41 -0.49
N MET A 419 -12.41 -5.28 -1.73
CA MET A 419 -13.76 -4.79 -1.98
C MET A 419 -14.84 -5.88 -1.92
N GLY A 420 -14.48 -7.14 -1.69
CA GLY A 420 -15.39 -8.27 -1.72
C GLY A 420 -16.06 -8.46 -3.10
N PRO A 421 -17.32 -8.93 -3.15
CA PRO A 421 -17.96 -9.32 -4.40
C PRO A 421 -18.25 -8.14 -5.33
N LYS A 422 -18.22 -8.41 -6.65
CA LYS A 422 -18.47 -7.44 -7.72
C LYS A 422 -19.81 -6.69 -7.61
N THR A 423 -20.79 -7.25 -6.91
CA THR A 423 -22.06 -6.56 -6.57
C THR A 423 -21.89 -5.31 -5.70
N ARG A 424 -20.73 -5.13 -5.06
CA ARG A 424 -20.36 -3.92 -4.31
C ARG A 424 -19.76 -2.83 -5.20
N TYR A 425 -19.42 -3.10 -6.45
CA TYR A 425 -18.67 -2.18 -7.30
C TYR A 425 -19.58 -1.06 -7.83
N ILE A 426 -19.06 0.15 -7.98
CA ILE A 426 -19.78 1.36 -8.39
C ILE A 426 -18.95 2.15 -9.40
N GLY A 427 -19.61 2.75 -10.40
CA GLY A 427 -19.01 3.66 -11.37
C GLY A 427 -19.00 3.12 -12.81
N PRO A 428 -18.62 3.94 -13.80
CA PRO A 428 -18.63 3.57 -15.21
C PRO A 428 -17.48 2.63 -15.62
N GLY A 429 -16.35 2.67 -14.90
CA GLY A 429 -15.13 1.93 -15.26
C GLY A 429 -15.08 0.45 -14.85
N ILE A 430 -16.19 -0.15 -14.40
CA ILE A 430 -16.20 -1.53 -13.88
C ILE A 430 -15.98 -2.53 -15.04
N PRO A 431 -14.99 -3.44 -14.97
CA PRO A 431 -14.79 -4.47 -15.97
C PRO A 431 -15.99 -5.40 -16.11
N SER A 432 -16.32 -5.78 -17.35
CA SER A 432 -17.41 -6.72 -17.64
C SER A 432 -17.08 -8.15 -17.22
N GLU A 433 -15.81 -8.56 -17.27
CA GLU A 433 -15.31 -9.88 -16.87
C GLU A 433 -15.50 -10.13 -15.36
N ASP A 434 -15.91 -11.35 -14.98
CA ASP A 434 -15.97 -11.80 -13.59
C ASP A 434 -14.67 -12.53 -13.24
N LEU A 435 -13.89 -11.97 -12.32
CA LEU A 435 -12.56 -12.51 -11.96
C LEU A 435 -12.67 -13.42 -10.74
N ILE A 436 -11.98 -14.57 -10.77
CA ILE A 436 -12.13 -15.62 -9.73
C ILE A 436 -11.81 -15.14 -8.31
N TRP A 437 -10.91 -14.17 -8.14
CA TRP A 437 -10.55 -13.60 -6.83
C TRP A 437 -11.63 -12.67 -6.25
N GLN A 438 -12.68 -12.34 -7.01
CA GLN A 438 -13.88 -11.62 -6.55
C GLN A 438 -14.92 -12.55 -5.92
N ASP A 439 -14.61 -13.85 -5.78
CA ASP A 439 -15.50 -14.94 -5.36
C ASP A 439 -16.90 -14.87 -6.06
N PRO A 440 -16.95 -14.94 -7.40
CA PRO A 440 -18.17 -14.68 -8.16
C PRO A 440 -19.28 -15.69 -7.86
N VAL A 441 -20.44 -15.21 -7.42
CA VAL A 441 -21.64 -16.01 -7.14
C VAL A 441 -22.68 -15.82 -8.25
N SER A 442 -23.11 -16.92 -8.86
CA SER A 442 -24.17 -16.90 -9.87
C SER A 442 -25.50 -16.38 -9.29
N PRO A 443 -26.24 -15.47 -9.97
CA PRO A 443 -27.51 -14.97 -9.49
C PRO A 443 -28.54 -16.09 -9.24
N GLY A 444 -29.00 -16.21 -7.99
CA GLY A 444 -30.04 -17.16 -7.60
C GLY A 444 -31.43 -16.79 -8.13
N ASN A 445 -32.34 -17.78 -8.14
CA ASN A 445 -33.74 -17.55 -8.48
C ASN A 445 -34.41 -16.65 -7.42
N LYS A 446 -34.88 -15.46 -7.83
CA LYS A 446 -35.60 -14.50 -6.96
C LYS A 446 -37.08 -14.84 -6.76
N SER A 447 -37.63 -15.81 -7.49
CA SER A 447 -39.02 -16.27 -7.39
C SER A 447 -39.09 -17.61 -6.64
N TYR A 448 -39.27 -17.54 -5.32
CA TYR A 448 -39.44 -18.70 -4.44
C TYR A 448 -40.53 -18.44 -3.40
N ASP A 449 -41.17 -19.50 -2.91
CA ASP A 449 -42.11 -19.44 -1.78
C ASP A 449 -41.34 -19.73 -0.47
N GLU A 450 -41.06 -18.67 0.28
CA GLU A 450 -40.36 -18.74 1.56
C GLU A 450 -41.12 -19.59 2.60
N SER A 451 -42.46 -19.55 2.58
CA SER A 451 -43.30 -20.28 3.53
C SER A 451 -43.29 -21.77 3.24
N ALA A 452 -43.39 -22.15 1.96
CA ALA A 452 -43.25 -23.54 1.52
C ALA A 452 -41.84 -24.09 1.80
N LEU A 453 -40.78 -23.29 1.62
CA LEU A 453 -39.41 -23.68 1.95
C LEU A 453 -39.22 -23.89 3.46
N LYS A 454 -39.67 -22.95 4.30
CA LYS A 454 -39.63 -23.09 5.77
C LYS A 454 -40.40 -24.32 6.25
N SER A 455 -41.56 -24.62 5.64
CA SER A 455 -42.34 -25.83 5.91
C SER A 455 -41.59 -27.11 5.53
N LYS A 456 -40.99 -27.18 4.34
CA LYS A 456 -40.16 -28.33 3.92
C LYS A 456 -38.95 -28.54 4.83
N ILE A 457 -38.27 -27.47 5.23
CA ILE A 457 -37.12 -27.53 6.15
C ILE A 457 -37.56 -28.04 7.53
N SER A 458 -38.70 -27.61 8.06
CA SER A 458 -39.20 -28.10 9.36
C SER A 458 -39.68 -29.55 9.32
N GLN A 459 -40.11 -30.05 8.16
CA GLN A 459 -40.54 -31.44 7.92
C GLN A 459 -39.41 -32.39 7.50
N SER A 460 -38.19 -31.88 7.27
CA SER A 460 -37.04 -32.65 6.75
C SER A 460 -36.49 -33.73 7.69
N GLY A 461 -36.88 -33.72 8.96
CA GLY A 461 -36.30 -34.58 10.01
C GLY A 461 -34.99 -34.05 10.62
N LEU A 462 -34.42 -32.95 10.11
CA LEU A 462 -33.25 -32.30 10.70
C LEU A 462 -33.55 -31.73 12.09
N SER A 463 -32.63 -31.92 13.04
CA SER A 463 -32.80 -31.37 14.39
C SER A 463 -32.78 -29.83 14.36
N ILE A 464 -33.15 -29.21 15.48
CA ILE A 464 -33.00 -27.75 15.64
C ILE A 464 -31.50 -27.39 15.62
N SER A 465 -30.67 -28.20 16.30
CA SER A 465 -29.22 -28.01 16.37
C SER A 465 -28.57 -28.06 14.99
N ASP A 466 -28.85 -29.06 14.15
CA ASP A 466 -28.24 -29.19 12.81
C ASP A 466 -28.56 -27.97 11.94
N ARG A 467 -29.81 -27.49 11.98
CA ARG A 467 -30.25 -26.32 11.21
C ARG A 467 -29.58 -25.04 11.67
N ILE A 468 -29.36 -24.87 12.98
CA ILE A 468 -28.62 -23.73 13.53
C ILE A 468 -27.13 -23.83 13.18
N THR A 469 -26.51 -25.00 13.37
CA THR A 469 -25.10 -25.24 13.09
C THR A 469 -24.77 -25.01 11.62
N VAL A 470 -25.54 -25.58 10.67
CA VAL A 470 -25.30 -25.38 9.23
C VAL A 470 -25.45 -23.90 8.84
N ALA A 471 -26.47 -23.20 9.36
CA ALA A 471 -26.65 -21.78 9.09
C ALA A 471 -25.53 -20.91 9.70
N TRP A 472 -25.09 -21.21 10.92
CA TRP A 472 -24.01 -20.49 11.60
C TRP A 472 -22.64 -20.76 10.97
N ASP A 473 -22.35 -22.01 10.62
CA ASP A 473 -21.11 -22.41 9.98
C ASP A 473 -20.96 -21.80 8.58
N SER A 474 -22.07 -21.56 7.89
CA SER A 474 -22.10 -20.80 6.62
C SER A 474 -22.03 -19.29 6.78
N ALA A 475 -22.45 -18.71 7.92
CA ALA A 475 -22.48 -17.27 8.12
C ALA A 475 -21.19 -16.73 8.77
N LYS A 476 -20.55 -17.53 9.64
CA LYS A 476 -19.37 -17.13 10.42
C LYS A 476 -18.06 -17.09 9.61
N SER A 477 -18.09 -17.52 8.35
CA SER A 477 -16.97 -17.38 7.41
C SER A 477 -16.75 -15.93 6.99
N PHE A 478 -17.80 -15.10 7.05
CA PHE A 478 -17.72 -13.69 6.68
C PHE A 478 -16.75 -12.91 7.56
N ARG A 479 -15.84 -12.16 6.92
CA ARG A 479 -14.93 -11.23 7.59
C ARG A 479 -15.10 -9.82 7.03
N GLY A 480 -15.32 -8.87 7.93
CA GLY A 480 -15.55 -7.46 7.57
C GLY A 480 -14.34 -6.73 6.99
N SER A 481 -13.16 -7.34 7.05
CA SER A 481 -11.87 -6.75 6.63
C SER A 481 -11.71 -6.70 5.10
N ASP A 482 -12.01 -7.80 4.40
CA ASP A 482 -11.99 -7.87 2.93
C ASP A 482 -13.33 -8.28 2.29
N LEU A 483 -14.36 -8.42 3.13
CA LEU A 483 -15.76 -8.62 2.74
C LEU A 483 -16.01 -9.92 1.97
N ARG A 484 -15.14 -10.91 2.20
CA ARG A 484 -15.28 -12.32 1.77
C ARG A 484 -16.01 -13.12 2.85
N GLY A 485 -16.65 -14.23 2.47
CA GLY A 485 -17.40 -15.12 3.36
C GLY A 485 -18.11 -16.25 2.62
#